data_AF-A0AAJ6LNY9-F1
#
_entry.id   AF-A0AAJ6LNY9-F1
#
_cell.length_a   1.000
_cell.length_b   1.000
_cell.length_c   1.000
_cell.angle_alpha   90.00
_cell.angle_beta   90.00
_cell.angle_gamma   90.00
#
_symmetry.space_group_name_H-M   'P 1'
#
loop_
_entity.id
_entity.type
_entity.pdbx_description
1 polymer ?
#
loop_
_entity_poly.entity_id
_entity_poly.type
_entity_poly.pdbx_seq_one_letter_code
_entity_poly.pdbx_strand_id
1 'polypeptide(L)'
;MLQMLTLEEWAAEKYRSNPPSLNTLRRYAKESMFTPPATKEGRYWRVREDAEITGNLTQPVIKKSDSPMLQRILSDGCTTT
;
A
#
# COMPACT_ATOMS: atom_id res chain seq x y z
N MET A 1 -6.81 -21.28 5.03
CA MET A 1 -7.26 -19.90 4.72
C MET A 1 -6.19 -18.98 5.28
N LEU A 2 -5.77 -17.97 4.52
CA LEU A 2 -4.79 -16.99 4.99
C LEU A 2 -5.46 -16.04 5.99
N GLN A 3 -4.78 -15.73 7.10
CA GLN A 3 -5.33 -14.84 8.13
C GLN A 3 -5.13 -13.36 7.78
N MET A 4 -6.02 -12.53 8.32
CA MET A 4 -5.92 -11.07 8.29
C MET A 4 -5.28 -10.57 9.59
N LEU A 5 -4.03 -10.17 9.52
CA LEU A 5 -3.25 -9.69 10.66
C LEU A 5 -3.33 -8.17 10.74
N THR A 6 -3.28 -7.62 11.95
CA THR A 6 -2.96 -6.20 12.13
C THR A 6 -1.52 -5.91 11.69
N LEU A 7 -1.19 -4.64 11.44
CA LEU A 7 0.19 -4.26 11.09
C LEU A 7 1.22 -4.65 12.16
N GLU A 8 0.83 -4.66 13.45
CA GLU A 8 1.71 -5.06 14.56
C GLU A 8 2.00 -6.56 14.53
N GLU A 9 0.95 -7.37 14.40
CA GLU A 9 1.07 -8.83 14.32
C GLU A 9 1.85 -9.25 13.09
N TRP A 10 1.52 -8.69 11.92
CA TRP A 10 2.23 -8.97 10.68
C TRP A 10 3.72 -8.61 10.77
N ALA A 11 4.05 -7.48 11.40
CA ALA A 11 5.44 -7.07 11.54
C ALA A 11 6.22 -7.96 12.52
N ALA A 12 5.60 -8.41 13.60
CA ALA A 12 6.20 -9.35 14.54
C ALA A 12 6.46 -10.73 13.90
N GLU A 13 5.54 -11.18 13.04
CA GLU A 13 5.68 -12.44 12.29
C GLU A 13 6.78 -12.32 11.22
N LYS A 14 6.80 -11.22 10.45
CA LYS A 14 7.71 -11.04 9.31
C LYS A 14 9.14 -10.68 9.75
N TYR A 15 9.30 -9.88 10.81
CA TYR A 15 10.60 -9.43 11.30
C TYR A 15 10.90 -9.98 12.70
N ARG A 16 11.84 -10.94 12.79
CA ARG A 16 12.29 -11.47 14.09
C ARG A 16 13.01 -10.45 14.97
N SER A 17 13.61 -9.42 14.38
CA SER A 17 14.33 -8.38 15.11
C SER A 17 14.28 -7.08 14.32
N ASN A 18 13.95 -5.98 15.00
CA ASN A 18 13.86 -4.63 14.44
C ASN A 18 12.80 -4.44 13.33
N PRO A 19 11.50 -4.67 13.61
CA PRO A 19 10.43 -4.34 12.67
C PRO A 19 10.37 -2.82 12.40
N PRO A 20 9.88 -2.40 11.22
CA PRO A 20 9.55 -0.99 10.98
C PRO A 20 8.55 -0.48 12.03
N SER A 21 8.65 0.80 12.37
CA SER A 21 7.68 1.42 13.28
C SER A 21 6.25 1.30 12.74
N LEU A 22 5.28 1.20 13.63
CA LEU A 22 3.86 1.11 13.28
C LEU A 22 3.40 2.31 12.42
N ASN A 23 3.95 3.51 12.67
CA ASN A 23 3.70 4.70 11.85
C ASN A 23 4.20 4.53 10.41
N THR A 24 5.38 3.91 10.24
CA THR A 24 5.92 3.57 8.91
C THR A 24 5.01 2.57 8.18
N LEU A 25 4.56 1.52 8.88
CA LEU A 25 3.68 0.51 8.29
C LEU A 25 2.31 1.09 7.91
N ARG A 26 1.75 2.00 8.71
CA ARG A 26 0.51 2.72 8.36
C ARG A 26 0.68 3.58 7.12
N ARG A 27 1.84 4.23 6.96
CA ARG A 27 2.17 4.98 5.74
C ARG A 27 2.19 4.05 4.53
N TYR A 28 2.87 2.91 4.64
CA TYR A 28 2.92 1.90 3.57
C TYR A 28 1.56 1.34 3.21
N ALA A 29 0.70 1.07 4.21
CA ALA A 29 -0.67 0.63 4.00
C ALA A 29 -1.50 1.69 3.24
N LYS A 30 -1.38 2.97 3.65
CA LYS A 30 -2.05 4.09 2.98
C LYS A 30 -1.57 4.29 1.54
N GLU A 31 -0.28 4.09 1.29
CA GLU A 31 0.34 4.22 -0.03
C GLU A 31 0.25 2.95 -0.89
N SER A 32 -0.53 1.95 -0.46
CA SER A 32 -0.72 0.67 -1.18
C SER A 32 0.59 -0.06 -1.50
N MET A 33 1.60 0.02 -0.62
CA MET A 33 2.90 -0.65 -0.80
C MET A 33 2.89 -2.14 -0.41
N PHE A 34 1.78 -2.65 0.11
CA PHE A 34 1.61 -4.06 0.42
C PHE A 34 1.04 -4.80 -0.78
N THR A 35 1.58 -5.99 -1.06
CA THR A 35 1.03 -6.92 -2.04
C THR A 35 0.76 -8.26 -1.34
N PRO A 36 -0.49 -8.70 -1.19
CA PRO A 36 -1.73 -8.01 -1.57
C PRO A 36 -2.02 -6.74 -0.74
N PRO A 37 -2.87 -5.81 -1.23
CA PRO A 37 -3.12 -4.52 -0.58
C PRO A 37 -3.64 -4.64 0.85
N ALA A 38 -3.19 -3.72 1.71
CA ALA A 38 -3.73 -3.58 3.05
C ALA A 38 -5.18 -3.04 3.00
N THR A 39 -6.03 -3.53 3.89
CA THR A 39 -7.44 -3.09 4.00
C THR A 39 -7.65 -2.34 5.31
N LYS A 40 -8.38 -1.22 5.25
CA LYS A 40 -8.71 -0.43 6.45
C LYS A 40 -10.02 -0.90 7.05
N GLU A 41 -9.96 -1.43 8.27
CA GLU A 41 -11.11 -1.91 9.04
C GLU A 41 -11.25 -1.08 10.32
N GLY A 42 -12.12 -0.07 10.27
CA GLY A 42 -12.31 0.87 11.37
C GLY A 42 -11.03 1.63 11.71
N ARG A 43 -10.50 1.39 12.93
CA ARG A 43 -9.26 2.03 13.42
C ARG A 43 -8.00 1.34 12.91
N TYR A 44 -8.08 0.08 12.48
CA TYR A 44 -6.92 -0.74 12.18
C TYR A 44 -6.73 -0.92 10.67
N TRP A 45 -5.46 -1.03 10.28
CA TRP A 45 -5.10 -1.56 8.98
C TRP A 45 -4.81 -3.04 9.14
N ARG A 46 -5.36 -3.85 8.23
CA ARG A 46 -5.12 -5.28 8.17
C ARG A 46 -4.40 -5.65 6.88
N VAL A 47 -3.52 -6.62 6.99
CA VAL A 47 -2.74 -7.20 5.90
C VAL A 47 -2.85 -8.72 5.98
N ARG A 48 -2.75 -9.37 4.83
CA ARG A 48 -2.68 -10.84 4.79
C ARG A 48 -1.37 -11.32 5.40
N GLU A 49 -1.38 -12.51 5.98
CA GLU A 49 -0.16 -13.18 6.45
C GLU A 49 0.93 -13.32 5.36
N ASP A 50 0.51 -13.54 4.10
CA ASP A 50 1.41 -13.67 2.94
C ASP A 50 1.76 -12.33 2.27
N ALA A 51 1.32 -11.21 2.83
CA ALA A 51 1.59 -9.91 2.25
C ALA A 51 3.08 -9.55 2.34
N GLU A 52 3.59 -8.91 1.29
CA GLU A 52 4.95 -8.41 1.23
C GLU A 52 4.95 -6.89 0.98
N ILE A 53 5.96 -6.20 1.51
CA ILE A 53 6.18 -4.79 1.22
C ILE A 53 7.03 -4.73 -0.04
N THR A 54 6.40 -4.42 -1.16
CA THR A 54 7.08 -4.34 -2.46
C THR A 54 7.60 -2.92 -2.76
N GLY A 55 7.27 -1.95 -1.90
CA GLY A 55 7.63 -0.54 -2.07
C GLY A 55 6.87 0.12 -3.22
N ASN A 56 7.30 1.31 -3.64
CA ASN A 56 6.74 1.97 -4.82
C ASN A 56 7.18 1.19 -6.07
N LEU A 57 6.32 0.27 -6.50
CA LEU A 57 6.14 -0.34 -7.81
C LEU A 57 6.88 0.20 -9.05
N THR A 58 7.15 1.51 -9.11
CA THR A 58 7.00 2.46 -10.22
C THR A 58 5.61 3.11 -10.24
N GLN A 59 5.59 4.45 -10.23
CA GLN A 59 4.41 5.22 -10.63
C GLN A 59 4.29 5.12 -12.15
N PRO A 60 3.07 5.06 -12.72
CA PRO A 60 2.91 5.10 -14.16
C PRO A 60 3.52 6.39 -14.72
N VAL A 61 4.35 6.26 -15.75
CA VAL A 61 4.92 7.43 -16.44
C VAL A 61 3.81 8.11 -17.23
N ILE A 62 3.39 9.29 -16.79
CA ILE A 62 2.39 10.11 -17.48
C ILE A 62 3.10 10.99 -18.51
N LYS A 63 2.83 10.78 -19.80
CA LYS A 63 3.38 11.62 -20.87
C LYS A 63 2.37 12.70 -21.26
N LYS A 64 2.86 13.91 -21.55
CA LYS A 64 2.02 15.01 -22.06
C LYS A 64 1.38 14.71 -23.42
N SER A 65 1.93 13.76 -24.17
CA SER A 65 1.40 13.27 -25.44
C SER A 65 0.25 12.27 -25.30
N ASP A 66 0.05 11.70 -24.10
CA ASP A 66 -1.03 10.72 -23.88
C ASP A 66 -2.40 11.38 -24.02
N SER A 67 -3.41 10.60 -24.37
CA SER A 67 -4.76 11.15 -24.51
C SER A 67 -5.26 11.72 -23.16
N PRO A 68 -6.10 12.77 -23.17
CA PRO A 68 -6.62 13.36 -21.93
C PRO A 68 -7.33 12.33 -21.02
N MET A 69 -7.97 11.33 -21.63
CA MET A 69 -8.62 10.24 -20.90
C MET A 69 -7.61 9.32 -20.23
N LEU A 70 -6.51 8.97 -20.92
CA LEU A 70 -5.46 8.13 -20.36
C LEU A 70 -4.71 8.87 -19.24
N GLN A 71 -4.37 10.15 -19.44
CA GLN A 71 -3.77 10.98 -18.40
C GLN A 71 -4.64 11.00 -17.14
N ARG A 72 -5.96 11.17 -17.29
CA ARG A 72 -6.90 11.17 -16.17
C ARG A 72 -6.94 9.84 -15.41
N ILE A 73 -6.87 8.71 -16.11
CA ILE A 73 -6.84 7.38 -15.50
C ILE A 73 -5.53 7.18 -14.72
N LEU A 74 -4.40 7.53 -15.34
CA LEU A 74 -3.08 7.38 -14.74
C LEU A 74 -2.84 8.32 -13.54
N SER A 75 -3.60 9.42 -13.44
CA SER A 75 -3.56 10.37 -12.32
C SER A 75 -4.67 10.15 -11.29
N ASP A 76 -5.21 8.93 -11.18
CA ASP A 76 -6.27 8.55 -10.24
C ASP A 76 -7.53 9.43 -10.27
N GLY A 77 -7.80 10.10 -11.41
CA GLY A 77 -8.94 11.00 -11.57
C GLY A 77 -8.91 12.27 -10.70
N CYS A 78 -7.78 12.58 -10.05
CA CYS A 78 -7.67 13.74 -9.17
C CYS A 78 -7.44 15.01 -10.01
N THR A 79 -8.45 15.87 -10.10
CA THR A 79 -8.29 17.24 -10.61
C THR A 79 -7.69 18.07 -9.48
N THR A 80 -6.37 18.19 -9.41
CA THR A 80 -5.73 19.18 -8.54
C THR A 80 -6.10 20.57 -9.06
N THR A 81 -6.90 21.30 -8.29
CA THR A 81 -7.15 22.75 -8.45
C THR A 81 -6.09 23.53 -7.69
#